data_AF-A0A2H0A018-F1
#
_entry.id   AF-A0A2H0A018-F1
#
_cell.length_a   1.000
_cell.length_b   1.000
_cell.length_c   1.000
_cell.angle_alpha   90.00
_cell.angle_beta   90.00
_cell.angle_gamma   90.00
#
_symmetry.space_group_name_H-M   'P 1'
#
loop_
_entity.id
_entity.type
_entity.pdbx_description
1 polymer ?
#
loop_
_entity_poly.entity_id
_entity_poly.type
_entity_poly.pdbx_seq_one_letter_code
_entity_poly.pdbx_strand_id
1 'polypeptide(L)'
;MPQELEECLTDPDFEAAAKFDYLVLDEAQDLLARPRLWQCLTQFLSGGVDKGAFALFGDFDHQVLADREPMHKALAALGTSDRPVRWKLSENCRNYRIVGDTAVRLAGLSGPVYSGYLRSGGDVHNYDIFFYDHENAQLDKLYQWLSEFNAHGYKPPEITLLSFRADHLSAALRLKNAGYKLRPAWQASDLTAYASVHAFKGLENKVIILTDVVLDGLDCRRDLFYTGMTRATESVRVLCDKNSQGTILTWLARRADS
;
A
#
# COMPACT_ATOMS: atom_id res chain seq x y z
N MET A 1 -0.02 -20.50 -0.17
CA MET A 1 0.85 -19.46 -0.77
C MET A 1 2.29 -19.50 -0.27
N PRO A 2 2.68 -19.19 0.99
CA PRO A 2 4.09 -19.28 1.40
C PRO A 2 4.64 -20.72 1.42
N GLN A 3 3.84 -21.68 1.91
CA GLN A 3 4.22 -23.10 1.95
C GLN A 3 4.34 -23.72 0.57
N GLU A 4 3.44 -23.39 -0.37
CA GLU A 4 3.50 -23.91 -1.75
C GLU A 4 4.73 -23.36 -2.51
N LEU A 5 5.10 -22.10 -2.26
CA LEU A 5 6.37 -21.53 -2.76
C LEU A 5 7.58 -22.19 -2.09
N GLU A 6 7.52 -22.46 -0.79
CA GLU A 6 8.58 -23.14 -0.04
C GLU A 6 8.78 -24.59 -0.53
N GLU A 7 7.70 -25.33 -0.78
CA GLU A 7 7.72 -26.68 -1.34
C GLU A 7 8.29 -26.69 -2.78
N CYS A 8 7.89 -25.72 -3.61
CA CYS A 8 8.39 -25.62 -4.98
C CYS A 8 9.88 -25.19 -5.03
N LEU A 9 10.32 -24.32 -4.12
CA LEU A 9 11.71 -23.88 -3.97
C LEU A 9 12.60 -24.87 -3.20
N THR A 10 12.07 -25.95 -2.66
CA THR A 10 12.85 -27.01 -2.01
C THR A 10 12.79 -28.33 -2.79
N ASP A 11 12.18 -28.32 -3.97
CA ASP A 11 12.16 -29.45 -4.89
C ASP A 11 13.59 -29.70 -5.45
N PRO A 12 14.19 -30.87 -5.18
CA PRO A 12 15.55 -31.18 -5.62
C PRO A 12 15.73 -31.22 -7.14
N ASP A 13 14.66 -31.44 -7.92
CA ASP A 13 14.71 -31.39 -9.38
C ASP A 13 14.80 -29.93 -9.90
N PHE A 14 14.29 -28.96 -9.12
CA PHE A 14 14.39 -27.53 -9.42
C PHE A 14 15.77 -26.96 -9.04
N GLU A 15 16.35 -27.44 -7.93
CA GLU A 15 17.66 -27.01 -7.41
C GLU A 15 18.84 -27.32 -8.36
N ALA A 16 18.74 -28.41 -9.14
CA ALA A 16 19.77 -28.81 -10.11
C ALA A 16 19.79 -27.95 -11.39
N ALA A 17 18.71 -27.22 -11.71
CA ALA A 17 18.53 -26.51 -12.97
C ALA A 17 18.40 -24.98 -12.84
N ALA A 18 18.03 -24.45 -11.67
CA ALA A 18 17.58 -23.07 -11.52
C ALA A 18 18.55 -22.17 -10.72
N LYS A 19 19.83 -22.12 -11.10
CA LYS A 19 20.74 -21.08 -10.58
C LYS A 19 20.64 -19.81 -11.42
N PHE A 20 20.68 -18.66 -10.76
CA PHE A 20 20.68 -17.35 -11.39
C PHE A 20 21.92 -16.56 -11.01
N ASP A 21 22.46 -15.78 -11.95
CA ASP A 21 23.65 -14.95 -11.70
C ASP A 21 23.32 -13.60 -11.06
N TYR A 22 22.09 -13.13 -11.24
CA TYR A 22 21.65 -11.83 -10.74
C TYR A 22 20.19 -11.88 -10.29
N LEU A 23 19.91 -11.28 -9.13
CA LEU A 23 18.57 -11.20 -8.58
C LEU A 23 18.06 -9.75 -8.56
N VAL A 24 16.95 -9.48 -9.25
CA VAL A 24 16.25 -8.20 -9.18
C VAL A 24 14.97 -8.39 -8.37
N LEU A 25 14.83 -7.66 -7.26
CA LEU A 25 13.65 -7.71 -6.41
C LEU A 25 13.00 -6.34 -6.31
N ASP A 26 11.71 -6.29 -6.63
CA ASP A 26 10.82 -5.19 -6.28
C ASP A 26 10.05 -5.52 -4.99
N GLU A 27 9.61 -4.50 -4.27
CA GLU A 27 8.96 -4.62 -2.95
C GLU A 27 9.79 -5.48 -1.96
N ALA A 28 11.12 -5.38 -2.04
CA ALA A 28 12.06 -6.25 -1.34
C ALA A 28 11.89 -6.25 0.19
N GLN A 29 11.34 -5.17 0.77
CA GLN A 29 11.03 -5.09 2.19
C GLN A 29 10.10 -6.22 2.67
N ASP A 30 9.14 -6.66 1.84
CA ASP A 30 8.20 -7.72 2.20
C ASP A 30 8.85 -9.11 2.20
N LEU A 31 9.86 -9.30 1.36
CA LEU A 31 10.62 -10.55 1.30
C LEU A 31 11.65 -10.60 2.43
N LEU A 32 12.39 -9.51 2.67
CA LEU A 32 13.37 -9.42 3.75
C LEU A 32 12.73 -9.51 5.14
N ALA A 33 11.48 -9.06 5.29
CA ALA A 33 10.69 -9.29 6.50
C ALA A 33 10.34 -10.78 6.74
N ARG A 34 10.61 -11.67 5.78
CA ARG A 34 10.34 -13.12 5.84
C ARG A 34 11.64 -13.91 5.63
N PRO A 35 12.45 -14.10 6.70
CA PRO A 35 13.79 -14.67 6.59
C PRO A 35 13.87 -16.01 5.86
N ARG A 36 12.86 -16.89 6.03
CA ARG A 36 12.83 -18.19 5.34
C ARG A 36 12.74 -18.04 3.83
N LEU A 37 11.86 -17.18 3.32
CA LEU A 37 11.72 -16.94 1.88
C LEU A 37 12.99 -16.30 1.31
N TRP A 38 13.60 -15.37 2.04
CA TRP A 38 14.88 -14.78 1.67
C TRP A 38 16.00 -15.83 1.59
N GLN A 39 16.07 -16.74 2.55
CA GLN A 39 17.05 -17.85 2.55
C GLN A 39 16.82 -18.80 1.37
N CYS A 40 15.58 -19.23 1.12
CA CYS A 40 15.26 -20.10 -0.01
C CYS A 40 15.66 -19.44 -1.33
N LEU A 41 15.28 -18.17 -1.56
CA LEU A 41 15.58 -17.48 -2.80
C LEU A 41 17.08 -17.32 -3.05
N THR A 42 17.86 -17.08 -2.00
CA THR A 42 19.30 -16.83 -2.11
C THR A 42 20.13 -18.10 -2.27
N GLN A 43 19.58 -19.29 -1.99
CA GLN A 43 20.22 -20.56 -2.34
C GLN A 43 20.35 -20.75 -3.85
N PHE A 44 19.42 -20.18 -4.62
CA PHE A 44 19.44 -20.20 -6.08
C PHE A 44 20.36 -19.13 -6.69
N LEU A 45 20.87 -18.18 -5.90
CA LEU A 45 21.76 -17.13 -6.39
C LEU A 45 23.20 -17.62 -6.44
N SER A 46 23.84 -17.53 -7.61
CA SER A 46 25.28 -17.76 -7.76
C SER A 46 26.06 -16.87 -6.78
N GLY A 47 26.78 -17.47 -5.84
CA GLY A 47 27.49 -16.73 -4.77
C GLY A 47 26.69 -16.50 -3.49
N GLY A 48 25.42 -16.91 -3.45
CA GLY A 48 24.54 -16.80 -2.28
C GLY A 48 24.28 -15.35 -1.86
N VAL A 49 23.93 -15.15 -0.59
CA VAL A 49 23.74 -13.81 0.00
C VAL A 49 25.04 -13.01 0.03
N ASP A 50 26.17 -13.68 0.26
CA ASP A 50 27.45 -13.00 0.58
C ASP A 50 28.21 -12.51 -0.64
N LYS A 51 28.15 -13.24 -1.77
CA LYS A 51 28.89 -12.91 -3.01
C LYS A 51 27.99 -12.83 -4.23
N GLY A 52 26.68 -13.01 -4.04
CA GLY A 52 25.71 -12.94 -5.12
C GLY A 52 25.38 -11.51 -5.50
N ALA A 53 25.07 -11.33 -6.78
CA ALA A 53 24.72 -10.02 -7.31
C ALA A 53 23.20 -9.79 -7.25
N PHE A 54 22.79 -8.69 -6.63
CA PHE A 54 21.37 -8.36 -6.53
C PHE A 54 21.09 -6.86 -6.56
N ALA A 55 19.90 -6.50 -7.02
CA ALA A 55 19.32 -5.16 -6.92
C ALA A 55 18.00 -5.25 -6.16
N LEU A 56 17.91 -4.53 -5.04
CA LEU A 56 16.73 -4.52 -4.16
C LEU A 56 16.06 -3.15 -4.26
N PHE A 57 14.83 -3.14 -4.71
CA PHE A 57 13.97 -1.98 -4.80
C PHE A 57 12.81 -2.11 -3.81
N GLY A 58 12.42 -1.00 -3.20
CA GLY A 58 11.34 -0.99 -2.22
C GLY A 58 11.35 0.24 -1.33
N ASP A 59 10.29 0.36 -0.54
CA ASP A 59 10.17 1.35 0.52
C ASP A 59 10.33 0.65 1.87
N PHE A 60 11.58 0.65 2.35
CA PHE A 60 11.99 0.03 3.61
C PHE A 60 11.60 0.87 4.85
N ASP A 61 11.15 2.11 4.65
CA ASP A 61 10.86 3.05 5.74
C ASP A 61 9.36 3.09 6.06
N HIS A 62 8.50 3.06 5.03
CA HIS A 62 7.10 3.47 5.15
C HIS A 62 6.07 2.50 4.56
N GLN A 63 6.45 1.51 3.75
CA GLN A 63 5.52 0.50 3.19
C GLN A 63 5.82 -0.92 3.64
N VAL A 64 6.20 -1.07 4.91
CA VAL A 64 6.40 -2.38 5.54
C VAL A 64 5.13 -2.74 6.31
N LEU A 65 4.33 -3.67 5.77
CA LEU A 65 3.08 -4.14 6.40
C LEU A 65 3.31 -5.34 7.34
N ALA A 66 4.53 -5.86 7.38
CA ALA A 66 4.96 -6.97 8.24
C ALA A 66 5.83 -6.45 9.40
N ASP A 67 6.31 -7.36 10.25
CA ASP A 67 7.30 -7.02 11.29
C ASP A 67 8.58 -6.45 10.64
N ARG A 68 9.03 -5.30 11.14
CA ARG A 68 10.22 -4.59 10.64
C ARG A 68 11.51 -5.18 11.19
N GLU A 69 11.49 -5.85 12.34
CA GLU A 69 12.71 -6.35 12.98
C GLU A 69 13.47 -7.36 12.10
N PRO A 70 12.83 -8.38 11.49
CA PRO A 70 13.51 -9.32 10.59
C PRO A 70 14.11 -8.63 9.36
N MET A 71 13.38 -7.67 8.78
CA MET A 71 13.84 -6.88 7.64
C MET A 71 15.09 -6.07 7.99
N HIS A 72 15.09 -5.37 9.13
CA HIS A 72 16.26 -4.62 9.59
C HIS A 72 17.48 -5.51 9.82
N LYS A 73 17.29 -6.70 10.40
CA LYS A 73 18.37 -7.69 10.55
C LYS A 73 18.93 -8.13 9.20
N ALA A 74 18.07 -8.40 8.22
CA ALA A 74 18.50 -8.77 6.88
C ALA A 74 19.27 -7.63 6.20
N LEU A 75 18.77 -6.39 6.25
CA LEU A 75 19.45 -5.21 5.70
C LEU A 75 20.79 -4.92 6.40
N ALA A 76 20.90 -5.20 7.70
CA ALA A 76 22.15 -5.06 8.44
C ALA A 76 23.19 -6.11 7.99
N ALA A 77 22.77 -7.37 7.84
CA ALA A 77 23.63 -8.45 7.32
C ALA A 77 24.12 -8.17 5.89
N LEU A 78 23.24 -7.65 5.02
CA LEU A 78 23.62 -7.18 3.68
C LEU A 78 24.56 -5.98 3.70
N GLY A 79 24.60 -5.21 4.79
CA GLY A 79 25.55 -4.11 4.96
C GLY A 79 26.95 -4.57 5.36
N THR A 80 27.07 -5.73 6.00
CA THR A 80 28.35 -6.29 6.44
C THR A 80 29.06 -7.08 5.33
N SER A 81 28.31 -7.74 4.45
CA SER A 81 28.84 -8.44 3.26
C SER A 81 28.75 -7.49 2.05
N ASP A 82 29.86 -7.33 1.30
CA ASP A 82 29.96 -6.62 0.01
C ASP A 82 29.51 -5.14 -0.12
N ARG A 83 29.05 -4.49 0.96
CA ARG A 83 28.73 -3.03 1.03
C ARG A 83 27.96 -2.53 -0.20
N PRO A 84 26.71 -2.99 -0.42
CA PRO A 84 25.91 -2.60 -1.57
C PRO A 84 25.75 -1.07 -1.62
N VAL A 85 25.80 -0.50 -2.83
CA VAL A 85 25.48 0.91 -3.04
C VAL A 85 24.04 1.14 -2.63
N ARG A 86 23.81 2.09 -1.72
CA ARG A 86 22.48 2.50 -1.27
C ARG A 86 22.17 3.86 -1.85
N TRP A 87 21.05 3.94 -2.56
CA TRP A 87 20.58 5.19 -3.14
C TRP A 87 19.10 5.41 -2.78
N LYS A 88 18.79 6.53 -2.13
CA LYS A 88 17.42 6.88 -1.74
C LYS A 88 16.83 7.85 -2.76
N LEU A 89 15.76 7.43 -3.43
CA LEU A 89 14.93 8.32 -4.24
C LEU A 89 13.98 9.08 -3.33
N SER A 90 13.96 10.40 -3.42
CA SER A 90 13.21 11.27 -2.49
C SER A 90 12.13 12.12 -3.16
N GLU A 91 12.10 12.22 -4.49
CA GLU A 91 11.06 12.96 -5.20
C GLU A 91 9.86 12.07 -5.50
N ASN A 92 8.66 12.56 -5.21
CA ASN A 92 7.41 11.87 -5.55
C ASN A 92 6.99 12.23 -6.98
N CYS A 93 6.92 11.21 -7.83
CA CYS A 93 6.51 11.34 -9.23
C CYS A 93 5.10 10.82 -9.49
N ARG A 94 4.47 10.19 -8.50
CA ARG A 94 3.25 9.40 -8.69
C ARG A 94 1.98 10.23 -8.52
N ASN A 95 1.89 10.97 -7.41
CA ASN A 95 0.65 11.62 -6.97
C ASN A 95 0.81 13.12 -6.80
N TYR A 96 -0.32 13.83 -6.75
CA TYR A 96 -0.33 15.25 -6.45
C TYR A 96 0.12 15.50 -5.01
N ARG A 97 0.75 16.66 -4.79
CA ARG A 97 1.23 17.10 -3.46
C ARG A 97 0.16 16.96 -2.38
N ILE A 98 -1.07 17.36 -2.65
CA ILE A 98 -2.19 17.26 -1.70
C ILE A 98 -2.46 15.81 -1.26
N VAL A 99 -2.33 14.83 -2.15
CA VAL A 99 -2.53 13.41 -1.83
C VAL A 99 -1.36 12.89 -1.01
N GLY A 100 -0.13 13.11 -1.47
CA GLY A 100 1.08 12.63 -0.80
C GLY A 100 1.27 13.24 0.59
N ASP A 101 1.13 14.55 0.73
CA ASP A 101 1.32 15.25 2.01
C ASP A 101 0.25 14.82 3.02
N THR A 102 -0.97 14.57 2.56
CA THR A 102 -2.04 14.13 3.45
C THR A 102 -1.87 12.67 3.88
N ALA A 103 -1.37 11.80 2.99
CA ALA A 103 -0.99 10.44 3.35
C ALA A 103 0.10 10.41 4.43
N VAL A 104 1.14 11.25 4.28
CA VAL A 104 2.22 11.42 5.25
C VAL A 104 1.69 11.88 6.61
N ARG A 105 0.82 12.89 6.62
CA ARG A 105 0.20 13.42 7.86
C ARG A 105 -0.65 12.39 8.58
N LEU A 106 -1.54 11.69 7.86
CA LEU A 106 -2.43 10.69 8.47
C LEU A 106 -1.66 9.47 8.97
N ALA A 107 -0.55 9.12 8.33
CA ALA A 107 0.34 8.07 8.81
C ALA A 107 1.21 8.52 10.00
N GLY A 108 1.23 9.81 10.34
CA GLY A 108 2.05 10.34 11.43
C GLY A 108 3.55 10.22 11.16
N LEU A 109 3.95 10.22 9.89
CA LEU A 109 5.36 10.20 9.51
C LEU A 109 5.96 11.58 9.79
N SER A 110 7.06 11.59 10.54
CA SER A 110 7.79 12.82 10.89
C SER A 110 8.90 13.11 9.88
N GLY A 111 9.17 14.41 9.67
CA GLY A 111 10.23 14.87 8.78
C GLY A 111 9.84 14.89 7.29
N PRO A 112 10.76 15.33 6.41
CA PRO A 112 10.52 15.40 4.98
C PRO A 112 10.56 13.99 4.36
N VAL A 113 9.40 13.34 4.25
CA VAL A 113 9.25 12.05 3.54
C VAL A 113 9.60 12.20 2.05
N TYR A 114 9.18 13.31 1.45
CA TYR A 114 9.51 13.67 0.07
C TYR A 114 10.31 14.97 0.04
N SER A 115 11.31 15.04 -0.83
CA SER A 115 12.06 16.26 -1.12
C SER A 115 11.32 17.18 -2.10
N GLY A 116 10.42 16.62 -2.91
CA GLY A 116 9.67 17.35 -3.93
C GLY A 116 8.58 16.51 -4.58
N TYR A 117 7.81 17.15 -5.46
CA TYR A 117 6.78 16.50 -6.29
C TYR A 117 7.01 16.90 -7.74
N LEU A 118 7.20 15.91 -8.61
CA LEU A 118 7.32 16.15 -10.06
C LEU A 118 5.95 16.23 -10.75
N ARG A 119 4.93 15.58 -10.18
CA ARG A 119 3.57 15.64 -10.72
C ARG A 119 2.90 16.95 -10.31
N SER A 120 2.64 17.80 -11.30
CA SER A 120 1.92 19.06 -11.12
C SER A 120 0.40 18.86 -11.17
N GLY A 121 -0.33 19.71 -10.45
CA GLY A 121 -1.79 19.69 -10.40
C GLY A 121 -2.30 19.29 -9.02
N GLY A 122 -3.59 18.98 -8.97
CA GLY A 122 -4.31 18.69 -7.75
C GLY A 122 -4.65 19.93 -6.95
N ASP A 123 -5.82 19.91 -6.32
CA ASP A 123 -6.32 20.93 -5.41
C ASP A 123 -7.02 20.31 -4.20
N VAL A 124 -7.70 21.12 -3.41
CA VAL A 124 -8.42 20.68 -2.22
C VAL A 124 -9.53 19.66 -2.55
N HIS A 125 -10.06 19.65 -3.77
CA HIS A 125 -11.11 18.72 -4.19
C HIS A 125 -10.59 17.31 -4.46
N ASN A 126 -9.28 17.11 -4.62
CA ASN A 126 -8.67 15.79 -4.78
C ASN A 126 -8.56 15.00 -3.47
N TYR A 127 -8.94 15.60 -2.34
CA TYR A 127 -8.93 14.93 -1.05
C TYR A 127 -10.18 15.28 -0.25
N ASP A 128 -10.82 14.29 0.37
CA ASP A 128 -11.89 14.53 1.36
C ASP A 128 -12.01 13.36 2.36
N ILE A 129 -12.39 13.68 3.59
CA ILE A 129 -12.76 12.70 4.63
C ILE A 129 -14.21 12.93 5.00
N PHE A 130 -15.00 11.86 4.94
CA PHE A 130 -16.34 11.83 5.49
C PHE A 130 -16.43 10.90 6.70
N PHE A 131 -17.01 11.42 7.78
CA PHE A 131 -17.25 10.68 9.00
C PHE A 131 -18.67 10.12 9.04
N TYR A 132 -18.82 8.80 9.00
CA TYR A 132 -20.12 8.13 9.01
C TYR A 132 -20.49 7.67 10.42
N ASP A 133 -21.78 7.77 10.76
CA ASP A 133 -22.32 7.32 12.05
C ASP A 133 -22.59 5.80 12.10
N HIS A 134 -22.83 5.17 10.94
CA HIS A 134 -23.20 3.76 10.82
C HIS A 134 -22.93 3.25 9.39
N GLU A 135 -22.99 1.92 9.20
CA GLU A 135 -22.60 1.28 7.95
C GLU A 135 -23.46 1.70 6.73
N ASN A 136 -24.75 2.00 6.92
CA ASN A 136 -25.60 2.48 5.83
C ASN A 136 -25.22 3.89 5.37
N ALA A 137 -24.93 4.82 6.31
CA ALA A 137 -24.44 6.16 5.95
C ALA A 137 -23.10 6.09 5.19
N GLN A 138 -22.24 5.12 5.51
CA GLN A 138 -21.03 4.87 4.74
C GLN A 138 -21.37 4.49 3.28
N LEU A 139 -22.33 3.58 3.07
CA LEU A 139 -22.75 3.17 1.74
C LEU A 139 -23.39 4.32 0.96
N ASP A 140 -24.28 5.09 1.58
CA ASP A 140 -24.94 6.23 0.94
C ASP A 140 -23.91 7.26 0.45
N LYS A 141 -22.90 7.56 1.30
CA LYS A 141 -21.82 8.45 0.90
C LYS A 141 -20.93 7.85 -0.20
N LEU A 142 -20.67 6.56 -0.14
CA LEU A 142 -19.92 5.85 -1.16
C LEU A 142 -20.62 5.93 -2.53
N TYR A 143 -21.94 5.72 -2.56
CA TYR A 143 -22.76 5.91 -3.75
C TYR A 143 -22.68 7.34 -4.30
N GLN A 144 -22.79 8.33 -3.41
CA GLN A 144 -22.69 9.73 -3.77
C GLN A 144 -21.34 10.02 -4.43
N TRP A 145 -20.22 9.61 -3.82
CA TRP A 145 -18.89 9.83 -4.39
C TRP A 145 -18.66 9.10 -5.71
N LEU A 146 -19.14 7.86 -5.86
CA LEU A 146 -19.06 7.16 -7.13
C LEU A 146 -19.80 7.91 -8.25
N SER A 147 -21.00 8.43 -7.94
CA SER A 147 -21.77 9.26 -8.88
C SER A 147 -21.07 10.58 -9.19
N GLU A 148 -20.48 11.24 -8.19
CA GLU A 148 -19.73 12.48 -8.37
C GLU A 148 -18.50 12.25 -9.26
N PHE A 149 -17.71 11.20 -9.04
CA PHE A 149 -16.55 10.90 -9.89
C PHE A 149 -16.95 10.60 -11.33
N ASN A 150 -18.05 9.85 -11.52
CA ASN A 150 -18.58 9.62 -12.86
C ASN A 150 -19.03 10.93 -13.55
N ALA A 151 -19.67 11.84 -12.81
CA ALA A 151 -20.06 13.16 -13.33
C ALA A 151 -18.85 14.05 -13.69
N HIS A 152 -17.73 13.90 -12.98
CA HIS A 152 -16.46 14.55 -13.31
C HIS A 152 -15.67 13.85 -14.43
N GLY A 153 -16.21 12.78 -15.02
CA GLY A 153 -15.63 12.10 -16.19
C GLY A 153 -14.69 10.94 -15.87
N TYR A 154 -14.54 10.54 -14.60
CA TYR A 154 -13.79 9.32 -14.25
C TYR A 154 -14.58 8.09 -14.66
N LYS A 155 -13.90 7.15 -15.32
CA LYS A 155 -14.49 5.87 -15.70
C LYS A 155 -14.48 4.91 -14.51
N PRO A 156 -15.45 3.97 -14.42
CA PRO A 156 -15.46 2.97 -13.36
C PRO A 156 -14.13 2.23 -13.12
N PRO A 157 -13.36 1.77 -14.14
CA PRO A 157 -12.08 1.08 -13.90
C PRO A 157 -10.98 1.99 -13.35
N GLU A 158 -11.16 3.32 -13.40
CA GLU A 158 -10.23 4.31 -12.84
C GLU A 158 -10.45 4.56 -11.34
N ILE A 159 -11.44 3.88 -10.74
CA ILE A 159 -11.82 3.99 -9.35
C ILE A 159 -11.62 2.63 -8.65
N THR A 160 -10.95 2.66 -7.50
CA THR A 160 -10.79 1.49 -6.63
C THR A 160 -11.28 1.78 -5.21
N LEU A 161 -12.04 0.85 -4.65
CA LEU A 161 -12.47 0.83 -3.26
C LEU A 161 -11.48 0.01 -2.43
N LEU A 162 -10.82 0.64 -1.46
CA LEU A 162 -9.83 0.00 -0.60
C LEU A 162 -10.32 -0.10 0.83
N SER A 163 -10.47 -1.33 1.33
CA SER A 163 -10.97 -1.58 2.68
C SER A 163 -9.84 -1.80 3.69
N PHE A 164 -10.01 -1.26 4.90
CA PHE A 164 -9.17 -1.56 6.07
C PHE A 164 -9.52 -2.91 6.73
N ARG A 165 -10.60 -3.55 6.28
CA ARG A 165 -11.06 -4.88 6.70
C ARG A 165 -10.89 -5.89 5.57
N ALA A 166 -10.96 -7.17 5.91
CA ALA A 166 -11.00 -8.25 4.92
C ALA A 166 -12.22 -8.11 4.00
N ASP A 167 -12.09 -8.59 2.76
CA ASP A 167 -13.09 -8.39 1.68
C ASP A 167 -14.51 -8.81 2.09
N HIS A 168 -14.66 -9.89 2.86
CA HIS A 168 -15.96 -10.41 3.31
C HIS A 168 -16.68 -9.51 4.35
N LEU A 169 -15.98 -8.52 4.92
CA LEU A 169 -16.53 -7.53 5.86
C LEU A 169 -16.50 -6.11 5.28
N SER A 170 -16.11 -5.96 4.02
CA SER A 170 -15.89 -4.65 3.39
C SER A 170 -17.19 -3.96 2.97
N ALA A 171 -17.16 -2.64 2.95
CA ALA A 171 -18.21 -1.82 2.34
C ALA A 171 -18.43 -2.17 0.87
N ALA A 172 -17.38 -2.59 0.15
CA ALA A 172 -17.50 -3.05 -1.23
C ALA A 172 -18.40 -4.29 -1.36
N LEU A 173 -18.30 -5.28 -0.46
CA LEU A 173 -19.21 -6.43 -0.48
C LEU A 173 -20.66 -6.01 -0.21
N ARG A 174 -20.88 -5.14 0.80
CA ARG A 174 -22.22 -4.61 1.09
C ARG A 174 -22.79 -3.85 -0.12
N LEU A 175 -21.96 -3.06 -0.79
CA LEU A 175 -22.32 -2.32 -2.00
C LEU A 175 -22.68 -3.27 -3.15
N LYS A 176 -21.93 -4.37 -3.32
CA LYS A 176 -22.24 -5.43 -4.29
C LYS A 176 -23.58 -6.10 -3.99
N ASN A 177 -23.86 -6.39 -2.71
CA ASN A 177 -25.14 -6.97 -2.28
C ASN A 177 -26.32 -6.01 -2.50
N ALA A 178 -26.08 -4.69 -2.47
CA ALA A 178 -27.05 -3.67 -2.84
C ALA A 178 -27.25 -3.51 -4.35
N GLY A 179 -26.59 -4.33 -5.18
CA GLY A 179 -26.78 -4.39 -6.63
C GLY A 179 -25.72 -3.68 -7.46
N TYR A 180 -24.70 -3.07 -6.84
CA TYR A 180 -23.62 -2.42 -7.58
C TYR A 180 -22.66 -3.44 -8.20
N LYS A 181 -22.26 -3.18 -9.45
CA LYS A 181 -21.32 -4.04 -10.17
C LYS A 181 -19.88 -3.66 -9.83
N LEU A 182 -19.25 -4.46 -9.00
CA LEU A 182 -17.85 -4.32 -8.62
C LEU A 182 -17.06 -5.57 -9.01
N ARG A 183 -15.76 -5.40 -9.21
CA ARG A 183 -14.82 -6.50 -9.47
C ARG A 183 -13.68 -6.52 -8.45
N PRO A 184 -13.12 -7.69 -8.13
CA PRO A 184 -11.85 -7.75 -7.41
C PRO A 184 -10.73 -7.06 -8.21
N ALA A 185 -9.79 -6.41 -7.52
CA ALA A 185 -8.72 -5.64 -8.15
C ALA A 185 -7.81 -6.45 -9.09
N TRP A 186 -7.60 -7.74 -8.81
CA TRP A 186 -6.77 -8.64 -9.62
C TRP A 186 -7.44 -9.15 -10.91
N GLN A 187 -8.72 -8.82 -11.13
CA GLN A 187 -9.43 -9.17 -12.34
C GLN A 187 -9.53 -7.98 -13.27
N ALA A 188 -9.20 -8.15 -14.56
CA ALA A 188 -9.39 -7.12 -15.56
C ALA A 188 -10.88 -6.97 -15.92
N SER A 189 -11.42 -5.76 -15.82
CA SER A 189 -12.81 -5.43 -16.18
C SER A 189 -13.00 -3.92 -16.28
N ASP A 190 -14.04 -3.50 -17.00
CA ASP A 190 -14.51 -2.10 -17.10
C ASP A 190 -15.33 -1.65 -15.88
N LEU A 191 -15.24 -2.37 -14.77
CA LEU A 191 -15.95 -2.08 -13.53
C LEU A 191 -14.99 -1.52 -12.47
N THR A 192 -15.58 -0.81 -11.50
CA THR A 192 -14.89 -0.35 -10.29
C THR A 192 -14.30 -1.52 -9.52
N ALA A 193 -13.03 -1.38 -9.16
CA ALA A 193 -12.28 -2.38 -8.43
C ALA A 193 -12.55 -2.29 -6.92
N TYR A 194 -12.42 -3.41 -6.22
CA TYR A 194 -12.31 -3.44 -4.78
C TYR A 194 -11.21 -4.40 -4.32
N ALA A 195 -10.61 -4.09 -3.19
CA ALA A 195 -9.64 -4.95 -2.49
C ALA A 195 -9.44 -4.46 -1.05
N SER A 196 -8.83 -5.28 -0.20
CA SER A 196 -8.17 -4.77 1.01
C SER A 196 -6.94 -3.93 0.66
N VAL A 197 -6.53 -3.01 1.54
CA VAL A 197 -5.29 -2.23 1.38
C VAL A 197 -4.07 -3.15 1.17
N HIS A 198 -4.02 -4.27 1.88
CA HIS A 198 -2.94 -5.25 1.75
C HIS A 198 -2.89 -5.89 0.36
N ALA A 199 -4.05 -6.32 -0.17
CA ALA A 199 -4.12 -6.99 -1.46
C ALA A 199 -3.91 -6.04 -2.65
N PHE A 200 -4.06 -4.73 -2.45
CA PHE A 200 -3.83 -3.72 -3.47
C PHE A 200 -2.41 -3.14 -3.46
N LYS A 201 -1.53 -3.61 -2.58
CA LYS A 201 -0.13 -3.22 -2.59
C LYS A 201 0.51 -3.59 -3.93
N GLY A 202 1.34 -2.70 -4.48
CA GLY A 202 1.94 -2.83 -5.81
C GLY A 202 1.05 -2.39 -6.97
N LEU A 203 -0.25 -2.16 -6.74
CA LEU A 203 -1.17 -1.60 -7.73
C LEU A 203 -1.37 -0.10 -7.53
N GLU A 204 -1.88 0.59 -8.55
CA GLU A 204 -2.26 2.00 -8.46
C GLU A 204 -3.50 2.29 -9.30
N ASN A 205 -4.20 3.37 -8.98
CA ASN A 205 -5.34 3.85 -9.76
C ASN A 205 -5.49 5.37 -9.63
N LYS A 206 -6.31 5.99 -10.49
CA LYS A 206 -6.53 7.44 -10.44
C LYS A 206 -7.24 7.86 -9.15
N VAL A 207 -8.32 7.16 -8.82
CA VAL A 207 -9.15 7.45 -7.66
C VAL A 207 -9.13 6.27 -6.70
N ILE A 208 -8.78 6.54 -5.45
CA ILE A 208 -8.88 5.58 -4.35
C ILE A 208 -9.90 6.08 -3.34
N ILE A 209 -10.86 5.22 -2.99
CA ILE A 209 -11.80 5.47 -1.90
C ILE A 209 -11.48 4.48 -0.78
N LEU A 210 -10.94 4.96 0.34
CA LEU A 210 -10.69 4.16 1.52
C LEU A 210 -11.99 3.97 2.30
N THR A 211 -12.33 2.73 2.62
CA THR A 211 -13.56 2.33 3.34
C THR A 211 -13.23 1.57 4.62
N ASP A 212 -14.22 1.49 5.50
CA ASP A 212 -14.19 0.71 6.73
C ASP A 212 -13.08 1.14 7.70
N VAL A 213 -12.73 2.42 7.66
CA VAL A 213 -11.69 3.01 8.50
C VAL A 213 -12.24 3.22 9.91
N VAL A 214 -11.92 2.30 10.80
CA VAL A 214 -12.30 2.33 12.22
C VAL A 214 -11.04 2.32 13.09
N LEU A 215 -10.73 3.41 13.77
CA LEU A 215 -9.55 3.52 14.62
C LEU A 215 -9.95 3.23 16.07
N ASP A 216 -9.43 2.13 16.62
CA ASP A 216 -9.66 1.65 17.98
C ASP A 216 -8.55 2.10 18.96
N GLY A 217 -7.94 3.26 18.71
CA GLY A 217 -6.93 3.85 19.58
C GLY A 217 -5.54 3.22 19.50
N LEU A 218 -5.36 2.16 18.70
CA LEU A 218 -4.05 1.57 18.43
C LEU A 218 -3.38 2.30 17.25
N ASP A 219 -2.16 2.80 17.48
CA ASP A 219 -1.32 3.42 16.45
C ASP A 219 -0.95 2.46 15.29
N CYS A 220 -1.24 1.15 15.44
CA CYS A 220 -0.84 0.09 14.50
C CYS A 220 -1.44 0.20 13.09
N ARG A 221 -2.47 1.04 12.87
CA ARG A 221 -3.13 1.16 11.54
C ARG A 221 -2.73 2.40 10.75
N ARG A 222 -1.81 3.23 11.26
CA ARG A 222 -1.35 4.45 10.57
C ARG A 222 -0.66 4.14 9.23
N ASP A 223 0.15 3.10 9.19
CA ASP A 223 0.87 2.67 7.97
C ASP A 223 -0.08 2.30 6.81
N LEU A 224 -1.32 1.88 7.12
CA LEU A 224 -2.34 1.57 6.11
C LEU A 224 -2.83 2.83 5.40
N PHE A 225 -2.85 3.99 6.06
CA PHE A 225 -3.16 5.25 5.39
C PHE A 225 -2.09 5.58 4.37
N TYR A 226 -0.81 5.54 4.76
CA TYR A 226 0.27 5.80 3.80
C TYR A 226 0.21 4.81 2.63
N THR A 227 0.11 3.52 2.94
CA THR A 227 0.11 2.47 1.91
C THR A 227 -1.10 2.56 0.98
N GLY A 228 -2.30 2.85 1.50
CA GLY A 228 -3.54 2.92 0.72
C GLY A 228 -3.70 4.22 -0.06
N MET A 229 -3.40 5.36 0.56
CA MET A 229 -3.56 6.68 -0.08
C MET A 229 -2.53 6.90 -1.19
N THR A 230 -1.30 6.42 -1.02
CA THR A 230 -0.25 6.57 -2.04
C THR A 230 -0.49 5.74 -3.31
N ARG A 231 -1.54 4.90 -3.33
CA ARG A 231 -2.01 4.17 -4.53
C ARG A 231 -2.86 5.04 -5.45
N ALA A 232 -3.35 6.17 -4.95
CA ALA A 232 -4.05 7.16 -5.77
C ALA A 232 -3.03 8.01 -6.51
N THR A 233 -3.20 8.14 -7.82
CA THR A 233 -2.41 9.07 -8.62
C THR A 233 -3.03 10.47 -8.67
N GLU A 234 -4.35 10.57 -8.48
CA GLU A 234 -5.10 11.83 -8.62
C GLU A 234 -5.93 12.19 -7.40
N SER A 235 -6.84 11.32 -6.95
CA SER A 235 -7.80 11.66 -5.89
C SER A 235 -7.93 10.58 -4.83
N VAL A 236 -8.05 11.01 -3.57
CA VAL A 236 -8.33 10.14 -2.43
C VAL A 236 -9.61 10.60 -1.73
N ARG A 237 -10.48 9.64 -1.41
CA ARG A 237 -11.58 9.84 -0.47
C ARG A 237 -11.45 8.88 0.69
N VAL A 238 -11.83 9.30 1.89
CA VAL A 238 -11.76 8.45 3.09
C VAL A 238 -13.10 8.42 3.79
N LEU A 239 -13.69 7.24 3.90
CA LEU A 239 -14.85 6.97 4.75
C LEU A 239 -14.36 6.46 6.09
N CYS A 240 -14.56 7.26 7.13
CA CYS A 240 -14.11 6.95 8.48
C CYS A 240 -15.27 6.89 9.46
N ASP A 241 -15.23 5.95 10.39
CA ASP A 241 -16.21 5.89 11.45
C ASP A 241 -16.14 7.14 12.32
N LYS A 242 -17.29 7.71 12.69
CA LYS A 242 -17.34 8.95 13.45
C LYS A 242 -16.67 8.86 14.82
N ASN A 243 -16.61 7.68 15.43
CA ASN A 243 -15.87 7.49 16.68
C ASN A 243 -14.37 7.72 16.50
N SER A 244 -13.86 7.60 15.27
CA SER A 244 -12.46 7.85 14.92
C SER A 244 -12.17 9.32 14.57
N GLN A 245 -13.20 10.18 14.50
CA GLN A 245 -13.05 11.57 14.10
C GLN A 245 -12.09 12.36 14.98
N GLY A 246 -12.19 12.22 16.31
CA GLY A 246 -11.29 12.91 17.24
C GLY A 246 -9.82 12.54 17.03
N THR A 247 -9.56 11.26 16.76
CA THR A 247 -8.21 10.73 16.48
C THR A 247 -7.66 11.30 15.17
N ILE A 248 -8.43 11.24 14.08
CA ILE A 248 -8.03 11.77 12.77
C ILE A 248 -7.77 13.28 12.84
N LEU A 249 -8.66 14.05 13.49
CA LEU A 249 -8.48 15.49 13.64
C LEU A 249 -7.22 15.81 14.45
N THR A 250 -6.92 15.02 15.49
CA THR A 250 -5.69 15.17 16.26
C THR A 250 -4.45 14.92 15.40
N TRP A 251 -4.48 13.89 14.54
CA TRP A 251 -3.36 13.59 13.64
C TRP A 251 -3.15 14.68 12.59
N LEU A 252 -4.23 15.24 12.04
CA LEU A 252 -4.16 16.34 11.07
C LEU A 252 -3.73 17.66 11.73
N ALA A 253 -4.10 17.88 13.00
CA ALA A 253 -3.78 19.09 13.75
C ALA A 253 -2.35 19.11 14.33
N ARG A 254 -1.75 17.94 14.57
CA ARG A 254 -0.33 17.83 14.92
C ARG A 254 0.48 18.41 13.76
N ARG A 255 0.92 19.65 13.92
CA ARG A 255 1.93 20.25 13.04
C ARG A 255 3.15 19.35 13.07
N ALA A 256 3.80 19.21 11.92
CA ALA A 256 5.17 18.76 11.85
C ALA A 256 6.02 19.79 12.62
N ASP A 257 6.11 19.62 13.93
CA ASP A 257 7.08 20.33 14.75
C ASP A 257 8.45 19.79 14.35
N SER A 258 9.14 20.62 13.54
CA SER A 258 10.58 20.73 13.28
C SER A 258 11.44 19.48 13.36
#